data_AF-A0A2H3TJQ0-F1
#
_entry.id   AF-A0A2H3TJQ0-F1
#
_cell.length_a   1.000
_cell.length_b   1.000
_cell.length_c   1.000
_cell.angle_alpha   90.00
_cell.angle_beta   90.00
_cell.angle_gamma   90.00
#
_symmetry.space_group_name_H-M   'P 1'
#
loop_
_entity.id
_entity.type
_entity.pdbx_description
1 polymer ?
#
loop_
_entity_poly.entity_id
_entity_poly.type
_entity_poly.pdbx_seq_one_letter_code
_entity_poly.pdbx_strand_id
1 'polypeptide(L)'
;MPLWRAYKLQTYFTAKGLIDYFLVEEDPSLPLTGEALAGSGLAMASTSQEEGKLFEDLKADIIQASHDLDKEAEIVQDVEASRADRVPWLVHTGFPTHLQGLRDTEIMSSYALPRSGDDNNDDDGEEEGGAVDMDTDLRRILAAAENDAAACKEAKQFPQR
;
A
#
# COMPACT_ATOMS: atom_id res chain seq x y z
N MET A 1 64.79 -21.75 25.67
CA MET A 1 63.43 -21.16 25.52
C MET A 1 62.49 -22.30 25.15
N PRO A 2 61.34 -22.47 25.82
CA PRO A 2 60.37 -23.50 25.43
C PRO A 2 59.81 -23.19 24.04
N LEU A 3 59.63 -24.22 23.21
CA LEU A 3 59.16 -24.12 21.81
C LEU A 3 57.62 -24.02 21.69
N TRP A 4 56.92 -24.08 22.81
CA TRP A 4 55.46 -24.01 22.89
C TRP A 4 55.01 -23.41 24.22
N ARG A 5 53.86 -22.73 24.21
CA ARG A 5 53.21 -22.13 25.40
C ARG A 5 51.74 -22.57 25.40
N ALA A 6 51.24 -23.03 26.55
CA ALA A 6 49.82 -23.26 26.73
C ALA A 6 49.08 -21.92 26.81
N TYR A 7 47.95 -21.81 26.11
CA TYR A 7 47.11 -20.60 26.08
C TYR A 7 45.64 -20.98 26.31
N LYS A 8 44.89 -20.06 26.93
CA LYS A 8 43.47 -20.22 27.19
C LYS A 8 42.70 -19.46 26.10
N LEU A 9 41.82 -20.18 25.40
CA LEU A 9 40.91 -19.60 24.39
C LEU A 9 39.51 -19.54 24.98
N GLN A 10 38.78 -18.49 24.63
CA GLN A 10 37.34 -18.44 24.84
C GLN A 10 36.63 -18.52 23.50
N THR A 11 35.48 -19.19 23.51
CA THR A 11 34.70 -19.52 22.30
C THR A 11 33.27 -19.06 22.46
N TYR A 12 32.68 -18.56 21.38
CA TYR A 12 31.23 -18.36 21.28
C TYR A 12 30.74 -18.72 19.89
N PHE A 13 29.44 -19.00 19.81
CA PHE A 13 28.77 -19.31 18.56
C PHE A 13 28.33 -18.02 17.88
N THR A 14 28.93 -17.71 16.73
CA THR A 14 28.59 -16.53 15.95
C THR A 14 27.41 -16.82 15.02
N ALA A 15 27.30 -18.05 14.53
CA ALA A 15 26.18 -18.53 13.73
C ALA A 15 26.05 -20.06 13.84
N LYS A 16 25.00 -20.64 13.27
CA LYS A 16 24.79 -22.09 13.26
C LYS A 16 25.95 -22.80 12.55
N GLY A 17 26.83 -23.42 13.34
CA GLY A 17 28.03 -24.10 12.83
C GLY A 17 29.27 -23.22 12.64
N LEU A 18 29.24 -21.95 13.09
CA LEU A 18 30.39 -21.04 13.07
C LEU A 18 30.81 -20.70 14.49
N ILE A 19 32.06 -21.01 14.85
CA ILE A 19 32.65 -20.74 16.15
C ILE A 19 33.85 -19.83 15.95
N ASP A 20 33.85 -18.68 16.62
CA ASP A 20 34.99 -17.79 16.68
C ASP A 20 35.80 -18.04 17.96
N TYR A 21 37.13 -17.91 17.83
CA TYR A 21 38.10 -18.10 18.90
C TYR A 21 38.85 -16.79 19.13
N PHE A 22 39.01 -16.39 20.40
CA PHE A 22 39.90 -15.31 20.76
C PHE A 22 40.76 -15.68 21.95
N LEU A 23 41.95 -15.08 21.99
CA LEU A 23 42.94 -15.31 23.05
C LEU A 23 42.50 -14.60 24.32
N VAL A 24 42.45 -15.33 25.43
CA VAL A 24 42.26 -14.74 26.75
C VAL A 24 43.65 -14.60 27.38
N GLU A 25 44.18 -13.38 27.36
CA GLU A 25 45.36 -13.04 28.14
C GLU A 25 44.93 -12.91 29.61
N GLU A 26 45.09 -13.98 30.39
CA GLU A 26 45.04 -13.88 31.86
C GLU A 26 46.31 -13.16 32.30
N ASP A 27 46.23 -11.85 32.48
CA ASP A 27 47.28 -11.07 33.12
C ASP A 27 47.42 -11.54 34.58
N PRO A 28 48.53 -12.20 34.97
CA PRO A 28 48.71 -12.69 36.34
C PRO A 28 48.95 -11.54 37.35
N SER A 29 48.98 -10.28 36.89
CA SER A 29 49.08 -9.08 37.73
C SER A 29 47.73 -8.50 38.16
N LEU A 30 46.61 -9.02 37.66
CA LEU A 30 45.29 -8.60 38.12
C LEU A 30 44.81 -9.54 39.22
N PRO A 31 44.47 -9.03 40.42
CA PRO A 31 43.95 -9.87 41.48
C PRO A 31 42.65 -10.53 40.99
N LEU A 32 42.59 -11.85 41.19
CA LEU A 32 41.38 -12.65 41.16
C LEU A 32 40.47 -12.19 42.30
N THR A 33 39.87 -11.01 42.17
CA THR A 33 38.79 -10.57 43.03
C THR A 33 37.51 -10.85 42.28
N GLY A 34 36.83 -11.92 42.68
CA GLY A 34 35.42 -12.11 42.40
C GLY A 34 34.62 -11.01 43.09
N GLU A 35 34.71 -9.80 42.55
CA GLU A 35 33.91 -8.68 42.97
C GLU A 35 32.96 -8.37 41.82
N ALA A 36 31.68 -8.50 42.14
CA ALA A 36 30.58 -8.06 41.30
C ALA A 36 30.88 -6.64 40.84
N LEU A 37 31.35 -6.50 39.61
CA LEU A 37 31.23 -5.27 38.87
C LEU A 37 29.73 -5.10 38.64
N ALA A 38 29.08 -4.49 39.63
CA ALA A 38 27.81 -3.81 39.44
C ALA A 38 28.09 -2.72 38.40
N GLY A 39 28.08 -3.15 37.13
CA GLY A 39 28.06 -2.30 35.98
C GLY A 39 26.88 -1.37 36.19
N SER A 40 27.22 -0.11 36.41
CA SER A 40 26.35 1.06 36.49
C SER A 40 25.12 0.89 35.59
N GLY A 41 24.06 0.31 36.15
CA GLY A 41 22.74 0.14 35.53
C GLY A 41 21.89 1.39 35.69
N LEU A 42 22.51 2.57 35.80
CA LEU A 42 21.84 3.81 36.15
C LEU A 42 21.90 4.81 34.99
N ALA A 43 21.40 4.41 33.82
CA ALA A 43 21.06 5.34 32.74
C ALA A 43 20.11 4.77 31.65
N MET A 44 19.51 3.58 31.81
CA MET A 44 18.64 2.99 30.77
C MET A 44 17.14 3.25 31.00
N ALA A 45 16.74 3.70 32.18
CA ALA A 45 15.32 3.87 32.51
C ALA A 45 14.71 5.16 31.94
N SER A 46 15.53 6.18 31.63
CA SER A 46 15.05 7.47 31.12
C SER A 46 14.90 7.50 29.59
N THR A 47 15.61 6.66 28.84
CA THR A 47 15.45 6.60 27.37
C THR A 47 14.21 5.82 26.96
N SER A 48 13.77 4.84 27.77
CA SER A 48 12.62 3.97 27.44
C SER A 48 11.32 4.74 27.17
N GLN A 49 11.08 5.88 27.83
CA GLN A 49 9.87 6.68 27.59
C GLN A 49 9.97 7.51 26.29
N GLU A 50 11.14 8.10 26.01
CA GLU A 50 11.38 8.84 24.76
C GLU A 50 11.44 7.90 23.56
N GLU A 51 12.06 6.72 23.73
CA GLU A 51 12.04 5.62 22.75
C GLU A 51 10.62 5.14 22.49
N GLY A 52 9.80 4.98 23.54
CA GLY A 52 8.38 4.61 23.39
C GLY A 52 7.60 5.58 22.51
N LYS A 53 7.86 6.89 22.63
CA LYS A 53 7.27 7.90 21.73
C LYS A 53 7.76 7.75 20.30
N LEU A 54 9.07 7.55 20.10
CA LEU A 54 9.65 7.32 18.77
C LEU A 54 9.02 6.11 18.07
N PHE A 55 8.72 5.03 18.81
CA PHE A 55 8.05 3.86 18.24
C PHE A 55 6.59 4.13 17.86
N GLU A 56 5.86 4.92 18.66
CA GLU A 56 4.49 5.30 18.31
C GLU A 56 4.45 6.25 17.10
N ASP A 57 5.37 7.22 17.04
CA ASP A 57 5.53 8.10 15.88
C ASP A 57 5.89 7.28 14.62
N LEU A 58 6.81 6.32 14.73
CA LEU A 58 7.17 5.42 13.62
C LEU A 58 5.98 4.57 13.15
N LYS A 59 5.13 4.08 14.07
CA LYS A 59 3.91 3.35 13.69
C LYS A 59 2.95 4.27 12.94
N ALA A 60 2.77 5.50 13.41
CA ALA A 60 1.95 6.49 12.73
C ALA A 60 2.49 6.77 11.32
N ASP A 61 3.80 6.91 11.17
CA ASP A 61 4.45 7.12 9.88
C ASP A 61 4.25 5.93 8.93
N ILE A 62 4.34 4.68 9.43
CA ILE A 62 4.08 3.48 8.61
C ILE A 62 2.63 3.44 8.12
N ILE A 63 1.68 3.77 9.00
CA ILE A 63 0.26 3.83 8.65
C ILE A 63 0.02 4.93 7.60
N GLN A 64 0.61 6.11 7.81
CA GLN A 64 0.50 7.23 6.87
C GLN A 64 1.10 6.89 5.51
N ALA A 65 2.30 6.31 5.48
CA ALA A 65 2.96 5.89 4.24
C ALA A 65 2.14 4.84 3.49
N SER A 66 1.47 3.93 4.22
CA SER A 66 0.58 2.93 3.61
C SER A 66 -0.63 3.60 2.96
N HIS A 67 -1.28 4.53 3.66
CA HIS A 67 -2.40 5.30 3.11
C HIS A 67 -1.98 6.16 1.90
N ASP A 68 -0.78 6.74 1.95
CA ASP A 68 -0.24 7.51 0.82
C ASP A 68 0.00 6.60 -0.39
N LEU A 69 0.51 5.36 -0.18
CA LEU A 69 0.63 4.38 -1.26
C LEU A 69 -0.73 3.99 -1.85
N ASP A 70 -1.73 3.74 -1.02
CA ASP A 70 -3.09 3.41 -1.50
C ASP A 70 -3.69 4.58 -2.30
N LYS A 71 -3.49 5.80 -1.82
CA LYS A 71 -3.89 7.01 -2.53
C LYS A 71 -3.19 7.13 -3.88
N GLU A 72 -1.88 6.93 -3.95
CA GLU A 72 -1.14 7.00 -5.20
C GLU A 72 -1.47 5.83 -6.15
N ALA A 73 -1.85 4.67 -5.61
CA ALA A 73 -2.28 3.51 -6.39
C ALA A 73 -3.65 3.70 -7.06
N GLU A 74 -4.52 4.56 -6.51
CA GLU A 74 -5.80 4.95 -7.15
C GLU A 74 -5.57 5.84 -8.40
N ILE A 75 -4.37 6.40 -8.58
CA ILE A 75 -4.04 7.23 -9.74
C ILE A 75 -3.41 6.36 -10.83
N VAL A 76 -3.93 6.47 -12.06
CA VAL A 76 -3.36 5.77 -13.21
C VAL A 76 -1.99 6.37 -13.56
N GLN A 77 -0.92 5.61 -13.30
CA GLN A 77 0.45 6.03 -13.62
C GLN A 77 0.81 5.81 -15.09
N ASP A 78 1.80 6.56 -15.56
CA ASP A 78 2.33 6.43 -16.92
C ASP A 78 3.03 5.08 -17.13
N VAL A 79 2.69 4.42 -18.24
CA VAL A 79 3.23 3.11 -18.61
C VAL A 79 4.26 3.25 -19.76
N GLU A 80 4.54 4.46 -20.24
CA GLU A 80 5.12 4.75 -21.57
C GLU A 80 6.34 3.91 -22.00
N ALA A 81 7.25 3.51 -21.11
CA ALA A 81 8.53 2.91 -21.54
C ALA A 81 8.75 1.41 -21.28
N SER A 82 8.10 0.78 -20.28
CA SER A 82 8.69 -0.46 -19.70
C SER A 82 7.90 -1.75 -19.84
N ARG A 83 6.71 -1.76 -20.47
CA ARG A 83 5.90 -2.98 -20.62
C ARG A 83 6.00 -3.57 -22.03
N ALA A 84 6.61 -4.75 -22.13
CA ALA A 84 6.70 -5.52 -23.36
C ALA A 84 5.36 -6.14 -23.80
N ASP A 85 4.43 -6.36 -22.86
CA ASP A 85 3.12 -7.00 -23.11
C ASP A 85 2.01 -6.03 -23.54
N ARG A 86 2.35 -4.93 -24.22
CA ARG A 86 1.37 -3.93 -24.63
C ARG A 86 0.40 -4.50 -25.67
N VAL A 87 -0.88 -4.33 -25.42
CA VAL A 87 -1.92 -4.68 -26.39
C VAL A 87 -1.85 -3.69 -27.56
N PRO A 88 -1.62 -4.16 -28.81
CA PRO A 88 -1.33 -3.26 -29.93
C PRO A 88 -2.39 -2.19 -30.19
N TRP A 89 -3.67 -2.52 -30.08
CA TRP A 89 -4.75 -1.56 -30.35
C TRP A 89 -4.81 -0.43 -29.31
N LEU A 90 -4.45 -0.70 -28.04
CA LEU A 90 -4.38 0.34 -27.00
C LEU A 90 -3.27 1.36 -27.29
N VAL A 91 -2.17 0.93 -27.91
CA VAL A 91 -1.09 1.82 -28.35
C VAL A 91 -1.56 2.70 -29.50
N HIS A 92 -2.34 2.15 -30.43
CA HIS A 92 -2.80 2.89 -31.62
C HIS A 92 -3.87 3.93 -31.31
N THR A 93 -4.72 3.68 -30.30
CA THR A 93 -5.78 4.62 -29.91
C THR A 93 -5.28 5.73 -28.99
N GLY A 94 -4.07 5.60 -28.43
CA GLY A 94 -3.58 6.50 -27.39
C GLY A 94 -4.43 6.46 -26.12
N PHE A 95 -5.29 5.47 -25.94
CA PHE A 95 -6.19 5.38 -24.78
C PHE A 95 -5.45 5.45 -23.42
N PRO A 96 -4.28 4.80 -23.23
CA PRO A 96 -3.53 4.90 -21.97
C PRO A 96 -3.14 6.32 -21.58
N THR A 97 -2.85 7.20 -22.55
CA THR A 97 -2.46 8.60 -22.25
C THR A 97 -3.65 9.45 -21.81
N HIS A 98 -4.88 9.03 -22.12
CA HIS A 98 -6.10 9.74 -21.71
C HIS A 98 -6.54 9.38 -20.30
N LEU A 99 -6.11 8.22 -19.79
CA LEU A 99 -6.38 7.80 -18.42
C LEU A 99 -5.29 8.25 -17.44
N GLN A 100 -4.10 8.57 -17.93
CA GLN A 100 -2.97 8.97 -17.11
C GLN A 100 -3.32 10.14 -16.17
N GLY A 101 -3.08 9.95 -14.88
CA GLY A 101 -3.35 10.95 -13.85
C GLY A 101 -4.80 11.00 -13.36
N LEU A 102 -5.74 10.29 -14.00
CA LEU A 102 -7.10 10.16 -13.50
C LEU A 102 -7.15 9.20 -12.31
N ARG A 103 -8.08 9.49 -11.39
CA ARG A 103 -8.42 8.59 -10.29
C ARG A 103 -9.36 7.49 -10.77
N ASP A 104 -9.26 6.30 -10.19
CA ASP A 104 -10.22 5.23 -10.44
C ASP A 104 -11.66 5.66 -10.18
N THR A 105 -11.90 6.45 -9.13
CA THR A 105 -13.21 7.02 -8.80
C THR A 105 -13.75 7.98 -9.87
N GLU A 106 -12.88 8.78 -10.49
CA GLU A 106 -13.21 9.66 -11.62
C GLU A 106 -13.53 8.86 -12.88
N ILE A 107 -12.75 7.82 -13.15
CA ILE A 107 -12.98 6.89 -14.26
C ILE A 107 -14.35 6.20 -14.07
N MET A 108 -14.61 5.66 -12.88
CA MET A 108 -15.87 5.00 -12.55
C MET A 108 -17.07 5.93 -12.65
N SER A 109 -16.96 7.14 -12.12
CA SER A 109 -18.06 8.12 -12.16
C SER A 109 -18.37 8.61 -13.57
N SER A 110 -17.40 8.59 -14.49
CA SER A 110 -17.58 9.01 -15.89
C SER A 110 -18.58 8.14 -16.66
N TYR A 111 -18.72 6.87 -16.29
CA TYR A 111 -19.68 5.94 -16.90
C TYR A 111 -20.76 5.46 -15.93
N ALA A 112 -20.75 5.93 -14.68
CA ALA A 112 -21.80 5.63 -13.72
C ALA A 112 -23.13 6.23 -14.22
N LEU A 113 -24.13 5.37 -14.36
CA LEU A 113 -25.45 5.81 -14.79
C LEU A 113 -26.14 6.57 -13.65
N PRO A 114 -26.91 7.64 -13.95
CA PRO A 114 -27.72 8.32 -12.95
C PRO A 114 -28.64 7.30 -12.27
N ARG A 115 -28.59 7.23 -10.94
CA ARG A 115 -29.46 6.35 -10.14
C ARG A 115 -30.92 6.66 -10.48
N SER A 116 -31.70 5.64 -10.82
CA SER A 116 -33.15 5.82 -11.03
C SER A 116 -33.77 6.35 -9.74
N GLY A 117 -34.50 7.45 -9.82
CA GLY A 117 -35.17 8.07 -8.67
C GLY A 117 -36.34 7.27 -8.09
N ASP A 118 -36.31 5.94 -8.15
CA ASP A 118 -37.36 5.05 -7.63
C ASP A 118 -36.93 4.29 -6.35
N ASP A 119 -35.75 4.61 -5.79
CA ASP A 119 -35.37 4.14 -4.46
C ASP A 119 -35.97 5.05 -3.37
N ASN A 120 -37.29 4.97 -3.20
CA ASN A 120 -37.89 5.19 -1.89
C ASN A 120 -37.90 3.84 -1.15
N ASN A 121 -36.73 3.38 -0.72
CA ASN A 121 -36.66 2.41 0.37
C ASN A 121 -35.63 2.94 1.36
N ASP A 122 -36.16 3.47 2.47
CA ASP A 122 -35.42 3.56 3.71
C ASP A 122 -35.00 2.12 4.08
N ASP A 123 -33.78 1.73 3.72
CA ASP A 123 -33.20 0.45 4.14
C ASP A 123 -31.84 0.73 4.78
N ASP A 124 -31.93 0.95 6.07
CA ASP A 124 -30.88 0.93 7.07
C ASP A 124 -30.37 -0.50 7.26
N GLY A 125 -29.48 -0.98 6.39
CA GLY A 125 -28.84 -2.25 6.64
C GLY A 125 -27.89 -2.75 5.56
N GLU A 126 -26.61 -2.74 5.91
CA GLU A 126 -25.58 -3.71 5.50
C GLU A 126 -25.33 -3.89 4.00
N GLU A 127 -24.16 -3.39 3.60
CA GLU A 127 -23.46 -3.65 2.35
C GLU A 127 -23.44 -5.16 2.00
N GLU A 128 -24.36 -5.60 1.16
CA GLU A 128 -24.21 -6.85 0.42
C GLU A 128 -24.24 -6.54 -1.07
N GLY A 129 -23.22 -7.03 -1.78
CA GLY A 129 -22.95 -6.78 -3.20
C GLY A 129 -24.18 -6.95 -4.07
N GLY A 130 -24.92 -5.87 -4.24
CA GLY A 130 -26.03 -5.78 -5.16
C GLY A 130 -25.46 -5.86 -6.54
N ALA A 131 -25.67 -7.00 -7.21
CA ALA A 131 -25.66 -7.05 -8.65
C ALA A 131 -26.61 -5.93 -9.11
N VAL A 132 -26.03 -4.77 -9.44
CA VAL A 132 -26.72 -3.68 -10.10
C VAL A 132 -27.51 -4.35 -11.21
N ASP A 133 -28.84 -4.25 -11.17
CA ASP A 133 -29.70 -4.98 -12.10
C ASP A 133 -29.45 -4.42 -13.50
N MET A 134 -28.42 -4.98 -14.15
CA MET A 134 -27.85 -4.49 -15.38
C MET A 134 -28.91 -4.51 -16.48
N ASP A 135 -29.92 -5.37 -16.35
CA ASP A 135 -31.10 -5.42 -17.21
C ASP A 135 -31.99 -4.17 -17.07
N THR A 136 -32.20 -3.68 -15.85
CA THR A 136 -32.96 -2.44 -15.59
C THR A 136 -32.26 -1.22 -16.17
N ASP A 137 -30.94 -1.11 -16.00
CA ASP A 137 -30.16 -0.02 -16.59
C ASP A 137 -30.14 -0.08 -18.12
N LEU A 138 -30.03 -1.29 -18.70
CA LEU A 138 -30.07 -1.47 -20.16
C LEU A 138 -31.43 -1.07 -20.75
N ARG A 139 -32.53 -1.45 -20.08
CA ARG A 139 -33.89 -1.00 -20.46
C ARG A 139 -34.02 0.53 -20.38
N ARG A 140 -33.45 1.17 -19.37
CA ARG A 140 -33.46 2.64 -19.23
C ARG A 140 -32.71 3.32 -20.36
N ILE A 141 -31.52 2.83 -20.71
CA ILE A 141 -30.73 3.37 -21.83
C ILE A 141 -31.50 3.23 -23.14
N LEU A 142 -32.10 2.05 -23.40
CA LEU A 142 -32.89 1.83 -24.61
C LEU A 142 -34.11 2.75 -24.68
N ALA A 143 -34.83 2.92 -23.56
CA ALA A 143 -35.99 3.81 -23.50
C ALA A 143 -35.60 5.29 -23.72
N ALA A 144 -34.49 5.75 -23.14
CA ALA A 144 -33.97 7.09 -23.35
C ALA A 144 -33.57 7.33 -24.82
N ALA A 145 -32.84 6.38 -25.43
CA ALA A 145 -32.45 6.45 -26.83
C ALA A 145 -33.67 6.46 -27.77
N GLU A 146 -34.72 5.71 -27.45
CA GLU A 146 -35.95 5.67 -28.25
C GLU A 146 -36.75 6.98 -28.12
N ASN A 147 -36.78 7.59 -26.94
CA ASN A 147 -37.39 8.91 -26.72
C ASN A 147 -36.64 10.04 -27.45
N ASP A 148 -35.31 10.05 -27.43
CA ASP A 148 -34.51 11.04 -28.17
C ASP A 148 -34.68 10.87 -29.69
N ALA A 149 -34.73 9.63 -30.17
CA ALA A 149 -35.02 9.34 -31.57
C ALA A 149 -36.44 9.77 -31.98
N ALA A 150 -37.41 9.69 -31.07
CA ALA A 150 -38.77 10.18 -31.31
C ALA A 150 -38.83 11.73 -31.32
N ALA A 151 -38.18 12.40 -30.38
CA ALA A 151 -38.09 13.87 -30.34
C ALA A 151 -37.41 14.45 -31.59
N CYS A 152 -36.36 13.79 -32.10
CA CYS A 152 -35.70 14.18 -33.36
C CYS A 152 -36.59 14.00 -34.61
N LYS A 153 -37.58 13.09 -34.58
CA LYS A 153 -38.55 12.91 -35.66
C LYS A 153 -39.64 13.98 -35.63
N GLU A 154 -40.15 14.36 -34.45
CA GLU A 154 -41.11 15.47 -34.31
C GLU A 154 -40.51 16.82 -34.72
N ALA A 155 -39.25 17.10 -34.38
CA ALA A 155 -38.59 18.36 -34.73
C ALA A 155 -38.41 18.57 -36.25
N LYS A 156 -38.52 17.51 -37.07
CA LYS A 156 -38.51 17.57 -38.54
C LYS A 156 -39.90 17.69 -39.17
N GLN A 157 -40.97 17.58 -38.38
CA GLN A 157 -42.36 17.63 -38.84
C GLN A 157 -42.96 19.06 -38.76
N PHE A 158 -42.23 20.07 -38.28
CA PHE A 158 -42.66 21.46 -38.36
C PHE A 158 -42.21 22.10 -39.69
N PRO A 159 -43.10 22.35 -40.66
CA PRO A 159 -42.76 23.19 -41.80
C PRO A 159 -42.65 24.64 -41.30
N GLN A 160 -41.56 25.31 -41.68
CA GLN A 160 -41.49 26.77 -41.56
C GLN A 160 -42.66 27.37 -42.34
N ARG A 161 -43.49 28.14 -41.65
CA ARG A 161 -44.51 29.00 -42.24
C ARG A 161 -43.94 30.40 -42.41
#